data_AF-A0A317VG19-F1
#
_entry.id   AF-A0A317VG19-F1
#
_cell.length_a   1.000
_cell.length_b   1.000
_cell.length_c   1.000
_cell.angle_alpha   90.00
_cell.angle_beta   90.00
_cell.angle_gamma   90.00
#
_symmetry.space_group_name_H-M   'P 1'
#
loop_
_entity.id
_entity.type
_entity.pdbx_description
1 polymer ?
#
loop_
_entity_poly.entity_id
_entity_poly.type
_entity_poly.pdbx_seq_one_letter_code
_entity_poly.pdbx_strand_id
1 'polypeptide(L)'
;MTTTAMSPPPSSSTTTTIPPPLTPSALTTLISSSSPTTPLSASTIQILHNLQHQHLWTSLRVHDLHLNLPHTTTTSSSSPSDPSPLYLISGIPPHRLYTHPDEQLYILERGLREDDIELERMFVLPTVQGQSWSLRKMAGVFDSLPEGEGGAGGADGGDTETETETDALREVDEGKAAKLREYYAYREKARETREWGGKRILLGMVDRQMGGDGTVVYYVVQDGAVKPRQN
;
A
#
# COMPACT_ATOMS: atom_id res chain seq x y z
N MET A 1 75.59 -50.08 18.86
CA MET A 1 75.02 -49.48 17.64
C MET A 1 73.67 -48.90 18.01
N THR A 2 73.53 -47.61 17.76
CA THR A 2 72.50 -46.70 18.25
C THR A 2 71.16 -46.96 17.53
N THR A 3 70.07 -47.21 18.26
CA THR A 3 68.72 -47.27 17.70
C THR A 3 67.93 -46.04 18.15
N THR A 4 67.78 -45.12 17.19
CA THR A 4 67.03 -43.87 17.23
C THR A 4 65.55 -44.09 17.55
N ALA A 5 65.03 -43.35 18.54
CA ALA A 5 63.60 -43.22 18.81
C ALA A 5 62.94 -42.34 17.75
N MET A 6 61.86 -42.82 17.14
CA MET A 6 61.08 -42.12 16.12
C MET A 6 59.79 -41.58 16.78
N SER A 7 59.64 -40.26 16.85
CA SER A 7 58.40 -39.60 17.31
C SER A 7 57.31 -39.68 16.23
N PRO A 8 56.03 -39.85 16.60
CA PRO A 8 54.92 -39.67 15.67
C PRO A 8 54.67 -38.17 15.36
N PRO A 9 54.13 -37.84 14.18
CA PRO A 9 53.89 -36.45 13.75
C PRO A 9 52.70 -35.83 14.50
N PRO A 10 52.62 -34.49 14.60
CA PRO A 10 51.47 -33.82 15.20
C PRO A 10 50.25 -33.92 14.27
N SER A 11 49.12 -34.37 14.81
CA SER A 11 47.82 -34.33 14.17
C SER A 11 47.40 -32.87 13.93
N SER A 12 47.51 -32.40 12.69
CA SER A 12 46.94 -31.12 12.28
C SER A 12 45.42 -31.23 12.27
N SER A 13 44.78 -30.79 13.36
CA SER A 13 43.34 -30.58 13.44
C SER A 13 42.95 -29.43 12.53
N THR A 14 42.43 -29.74 11.34
CA THR A 14 41.80 -28.75 10.46
C THR A 14 40.51 -28.27 11.13
N THR A 15 40.59 -27.15 11.84
CA THR A 15 39.41 -26.48 12.39
C THR A 15 38.62 -25.92 11.21
N THR A 16 37.58 -26.64 10.78
CA THR A 16 36.56 -26.12 9.87
C THR A 16 35.87 -24.95 10.56
N THR A 17 36.27 -23.72 10.22
CA THR A 17 35.59 -22.49 10.64
C THR A 17 34.21 -22.47 9.99
N ILE A 18 33.20 -22.83 10.77
CA ILE A 18 31.79 -22.66 10.39
C ILE A 18 31.56 -21.13 10.31
N PRO A 19 31.08 -20.59 9.18
CA PRO A 19 30.77 -19.17 9.10
C PRO A 19 29.69 -18.81 10.13
N PRO A 20 29.74 -17.60 10.73
CA PRO A 20 28.71 -17.17 11.66
C PRO A 20 27.33 -17.21 10.99
N PRO A 21 26.25 -17.48 11.74
CA PRO A 21 24.91 -17.51 11.17
C PRO A 21 24.59 -16.14 10.56
N LEU A 22 23.99 -16.16 9.36
CA LEU A 22 23.56 -14.96 8.65
C LEU A 22 22.62 -14.14 9.54
N THR A 23 22.88 -12.84 9.66
CA THR A 23 22.01 -11.93 10.41
C THR A 23 20.67 -11.79 9.71
N PRO A 24 19.53 -11.89 10.43
CA PRO A 24 18.21 -11.75 9.82
C PRO A 24 18.00 -10.33 9.29
N SER A 25 17.24 -10.20 8.20
CA SER A 25 16.84 -8.90 7.66
C SER A 25 15.99 -8.11 8.66
N ALA A 26 15.98 -6.78 8.56
CA ALA A 26 15.16 -5.90 9.39
C ALA A 26 13.68 -6.30 9.36
N LEU A 27 13.18 -6.67 8.17
CA LEU A 27 11.79 -7.13 7.98
C LEU A 27 11.53 -8.46 8.68
N THR A 28 12.46 -9.41 8.60
CA THR A 28 12.35 -10.69 9.31
C THR A 28 12.29 -10.48 10.82
N THR A 29 13.16 -9.62 11.35
CA THR A 29 13.18 -9.25 12.77
C THR A 29 11.87 -8.59 13.19
N LEU A 30 11.33 -7.68 12.37
CA LEU A 30 10.04 -7.03 12.61
C LEU A 30 8.90 -8.06 12.67
N ILE A 31 8.78 -8.94 11.67
CA ILE A 31 7.74 -9.96 11.63
C ILE A 31 7.84 -10.89 12.84
N SER A 32 9.04 -11.37 13.17
CA SER A 32 9.27 -12.21 14.35
C SER A 32 8.89 -11.50 15.65
N SER A 33 9.20 -10.20 15.79
CA SER A 33 8.84 -9.42 16.99
C SER A 33 7.34 -9.15 17.10
N SER A 34 6.67 -8.92 15.98
CA SER A 34 5.23 -8.62 15.92
C SER A 34 4.32 -9.81 16.20
N SER A 35 4.86 -11.04 16.21
CA SER A 35 4.13 -12.28 16.52
C SER A 35 2.78 -12.39 15.78
N PRO A 36 2.76 -12.34 14.44
CA PRO A 36 1.53 -12.33 13.66
C PRO A 36 0.74 -13.63 13.87
N THR A 37 -0.55 -13.48 14.17
CA THR A 37 -1.47 -14.61 14.43
C THR A 37 -1.89 -15.35 13.17
N THR A 38 -1.80 -14.73 11.99
CA THR A 38 -2.23 -15.30 10.71
C THR A 38 -1.20 -15.03 9.61
N PRO A 39 -1.14 -15.87 8.55
CA PRO A 39 -0.24 -15.61 7.41
C PRO A 39 -0.57 -14.29 6.70
N LEU A 40 -1.84 -13.87 6.72
CA LEU A 40 -2.29 -12.60 6.16
C LEU A 40 -1.76 -11.43 6.99
N SER A 41 -1.81 -11.48 8.32
CA SER A 41 -1.25 -10.40 9.16
C SER A 41 0.25 -10.24 8.98
N ALA A 42 1.00 -11.33 8.83
CA ALA A 42 2.42 -11.28 8.47
C ALA A 42 2.65 -10.60 7.10
N SER A 43 1.77 -10.86 6.12
CA SER A 43 1.85 -10.25 4.78
C SER A 43 1.46 -8.78 4.81
N THR A 44 0.48 -8.40 5.63
CA THR A 44 0.11 -7.00 5.90
C THR A 44 1.29 -6.22 6.46
N ILE A 45 2.01 -6.78 7.43
CA ILE A 45 3.20 -6.15 8.02
C ILE A 45 4.31 -5.98 6.98
N GLN A 46 4.53 -6.99 6.13
CA GLN A 46 5.50 -6.92 5.04
C GLN A 46 5.15 -5.79 4.05
N ILE A 47 3.88 -5.69 3.63
CA ILE A 47 3.42 -4.64 2.72
C ILE A 47 3.50 -3.27 3.40
N LEU A 48 3.13 -3.16 4.67
CA LEU A 48 3.22 -1.90 5.42
C LEU A 48 4.67 -1.42 5.53
N HIS A 49 5.61 -2.32 5.87
CA HIS A 49 7.03 -2.01 5.90
C HIS A 49 7.55 -1.58 4.51
N ASN A 50 7.09 -2.23 3.44
CA ASN A 50 7.42 -1.86 2.07
C ASN A 50 6.92 -0.46 1.70
N LEU A 51 5.65 -0.17 1.99
CA LEU A 51 5.04 1.15 1.76
C LEU A 51 5.79 2.26 2.51
N GLN A 52 6.17 2.02 3.76
CA GLN A 52 6.86 3.00 4.60
C GLN A 52 8.29 3.26 4.13
N HIS A 53 9.08 2.20 3.92
CA HIS A 53 10.53 2.34 3.76
C HIS A 53 10.99 2.36 2.31
N GLN A 54 10.24 1.75 1.38
CA GLN A 54 10.60 1.75 -0.04
C GLN A 54 9.78 2.78 -0.83
N HIS A 55 8.48 2.86 -0.56
CA HIS A 55 7.61 3.81 -1.26
C HIS A 55 7.40 5.13 -0.51
N LEU A 56 7.99 5.30 0.68
CA LEU A 56 7.97 6.54 1.47
C LEU A 56 6.55 7.05 1.77
N TRP A 57 5.59 6.14 1.94
CA TRP A 57 4.24 6.52 2.33
C TRP A 57 4.22 7.04 3.76
N THR A 58 3.38 8.05 3.99
CA THR A 58 3.19 8.67 5.30
C THR A 58 1.81 8.34 5.86
N SER A 59 1.62 8.63 7.15
CA SER A 59 0.33 8.46 7.83
C SER A 59 -0.29 7.06 7.70
N LEU A 60 0.56 6.03 7.68
CA LEU A 60 0.17 4.63 7.52
C LEU A 60 -0.61 4.12 8.73
N ARG A 61 -1.75 3.45 8.49
CA ARG A 61 -2.61 2.82 9.50
C ARG A 61 -3.12 1.47 9.00
N VAL A 62 -3.19 0.48 9.88
CA VAL A 62 -3.81 -0.82 9.58
C VAL A 62 -5.22 -0.83 10.16
N HIS A 63 -6.18 -1.31 9.38
CA HIS A 63 -7.58 -1.46 9.73
C HIS A 63 -7.99 -2.92 9.61
N ASP A 64 -8.82 -3.38 10.54
CA ASP A 64 -9.41 -4.70 10.51
C ASP A 64 -10.77 -4.62 9.85
N LEU A 65 -10.95 -5.33 8.73
CA LEU A 65 -12.19 -5.40 7.98
C LEU A 65 -12.94 -6.68 8.32
N HIS A 66 -14.12 -6.51 8.91
CA HIS A 66 -15.04 -7.58 9.25
C HIS A 66 -16.17 -7.60 8.22
N LEU A 67 -16.02 -8.43 7.20
CA LEU A 67 -17.02 -8.53 6.15
C LEU A 67 -18.14 -9.47 6.60
N ASN A 68 -19.33 -8.92 6.87
CA ASN A 68 -20.53 -9.69 7.19
C ASN A 68 -21.06 -10.37 5.93
N LEU A 69 -20.43 -11.47 5.51
CA LEU A 69 -20.91 -12.27 4.38
C LEU A 69 -22.04 -13.21 4.86
N PRO A 70 -23.29 -13.08 4.37
CA PRO A 70 -24.30 -14.10 4.61
C PRO A 70 -23.88 -15.38 3.89
N HIS A 71 -23.59 -16.42 4.66
CA HIS A 71 -23.35 -17.77 4.12
C HIS A 71 -24.59 -18.23 3.36
N THR A 72 -24.42 -18.60 2.09
CA THR A 72 -25.42 -19.37 1.37
C THR A 72 -25.59 -20.71 2.09
N THR A 73 -26.70 -20.88 2.80
CA THR A 73 -27.08 -22.16 3.41
C THR A 73 -27.32 -23.18 2.31
N THR A 74 -26.31 -24.00 2.02
CA THR A 74 -26.50 -25.27 1.33
C THR A 74 -25.51 -26.28 1.90
N THR A 75 -25.99 -27.00 2.91
CA THR A 75 -25.74 -28.42 3.17
C THR A 75 -24.28 -28.90 3.16
N SER A 76 -23.61 -28.85 4.31
CA SER A 76 -22.98 -30.02 4.97
C SER A 76 -22.02 -29.57 6.06
N SER A 77 -22.35 -29.92 7.31
CA SER A 77 -21.47 -30.13 8.47
C SER A 77 -19.98 -29.74 8.33
N SER A 78 -19.62 -28.56 8.81
CA SER A 78 -18.39 -28.29 9.58
C SER A 78 -18.50 -26.89 10.20
N SER A 79 -18.17 -26.79 11.48
CA SER A 79 -17.97 -25.61 12.37
C SER A 79 -18.37 -24.20 11.91
N PRO A 80 -18.92 -23.33 12.80
CA PRO A 80 -19.00 -21.89 12.54
C PRO A 80 -17.59 -21.35 12.37
N SER A 81 -17.10 -21.27 11.12
CA SER A 81 -15.80 -20.69 10.83
C SER A 81 -16.00 -19.18 10.89
N ASP A 82 -15.36 -18.55 11.88
CA ASP A 82 -15.29 -17.10 11.98
C ASP A 82 -14.89 -16.49 10.62
N PRO A 83 -15.46 -15.34 10.24
CA PRO A 83 -15.07 -14.67 9.01
C PRO A 83 -13.56 -14.43 9.06
N SER A 84 -12.83 -14.94 8.05
CA SER A 84 -11.39 -14.74 7.96
C SER A 84 -11.09 -13.24 8.01
N PRO A 85 -10.26 -12.78 8.98
CA PRO A 85 -10.00 -11.35 9.15
C PRO A 85 -9.34 -10.83 7.89
N LEU A 86 -9.90 -9.74 7.36
CA LEU A 86 -9.28 -8.99 6.28
C LEU A 86 -8.59 -7.78 6.89
N TYR A 87 -7.43 -7.43 6.34
CA TYR A 87 -6.72 -6.22 6.71
C TYR A 87 -6.81 -5.21 5.58
N LEU A 88 -6.83 -3.94 5.92
CA LEU A 88 -6.71 -2.84 4.97
C LEU A 88 -5.68 -1.87 5.51
N ILE A 89 -4.76 -1.41 4.67
CA ILE A 89 -3.78 -0.39 5.04
C ILE A 89 -4.27 0.93 4.45
N SER A 90 -4.27 2.01 5.21
CA SER A 90 -4.47 3.36 4.66
C SER A 90 -3.23 4.22 4.87
N GLY A 91 -2.91 5.09 3.91
CA GLY A 91 -1.75 5.98 3.99
C GLY A 91 -1.76 7.02 2.87
N ILE A 92 -0.81 7.95 2.92
CA ILE A 92 -0.67 9.03 1.93
C ILE A 92 0.61 8.75 1.13
N PRO A 93 0.53 8.48 -0.18
CA PRO A 93 1.70 8.29 -1.02
C PRO A 93 2.44 9.62 -1.23
N PRO A 94 3.75 9.61 -1.50
CA PRO A 94 4.52 10.84 -1.75
C PRO A 94 4.14 11.56 -3.05
N HIS A 95 3.48 10.88 -3.97
CA HIS A 95 2.99 11.42 -5.24
C HIS A 95 1.71 10.67 -5.66
N ARG A 96 0.90 11.28 -6.52
CA ARG A 96 -0.34 10.69 -7.03
C ARG A 96 -0.04 9.42 -7.82
N LEU A 97 -0.58 8.28 -7.40
CA LEU A 97 -0.31 6.99 -8.05
C LEU A 97 -1.11 6.77 -9.33
N TYR A 98 -2.29 7.39 -9.41
CA TYR A 98 -3.16 7.28 -10.57
C TYR A 98 -4.12 8.48 -10.65
N THR A 99 -4.10 9.16 -11.79
CA THR A 99 -5.04 10.23 -12.15
C THR A 99 -5.92 9.71 -13.27
N HIS A 100 -7.24 9.94 -13.19
CA HIS A 100 -8.12 9.54 -14.29
C HIS A 100 -7.77 10.36 -15.54
N PRO A 101 -7.80 9.81 -16.77
CA PRO A 101 -7.46 10.58 -17.97
C PRO A 101 -8.33 11.84 -18.14
N ASP A 102 -9.65 11.74 -17.92
CA ASP A 102 -10.56 12.89 -18.03
C ASP A 102 -10.29 13.92 -16.91
N GLU A 103 -9.85 13.48 -15.73
CA GLU A 103 -9.42 14.36 -14.64
C GLU A 103 -8.09 15.05 -15.00
N GLN A 104 -7.14 14.31 -15.58
CA GLN A 104 -5.85 14.83 -16.03
C GLN A 104 -6.04 15.91 -17.10
N LEU A 105 -6.96 15.69 -18.04
CA LEU A 105 -7.33 16.70 -19.03
C LEU A 105 -7.91 17.94 -18.36
N TYR A 106 -8.84 17.77 -17.41
CA TYR A 106 -9.46 18.88 -16.69
C TYR A 106 -8.43 19.72 -15.91
N ILE A 107 -7.47 19.06 -15.27
CA ILE A 107 -6.34 19.70 -14.56
C ILE A 107 -5.51 20.55 -15.53
N LEU A 108 -5.14 19.96 -16.67
CA LEU A 108 -4.34 20.64 -17.70
C LEU A 108 -5.09 21.83 -18.34
N GLU A 109 -6.39 21.71 -18.60
CA GLU A 109 -7.22 22.79 -19.17
C GLU A 109 -7.30 24.02 -18.26
N ARG A 110 -7.20 23.84 -16.94
CA ARG A 110 -7.14 24.95 -15.97
C ARG A 110 -5.71 25.47 -15.75
N GLY A 111 -4.72 24.83 -16.37
CA GLY A 111 -3.31 25.16 -16.19
C GLY A 111 -2.79 24.82 -14.78
N LEU A 112 -3.42 23.85 -14.13
CA LEU A 112 -2.96 23.29 -12.86
C LEU A 112 -1.95 22.16 -13.14
N ARG A 113 -1.06 21.91 -12.19
CA ARG A 113 -0.15 20.75 -12.19
C ARG A 113 -0.68 19.69 -11.23
N GLU A 114 -0.22 18.45 -11.41
CA GLU A 114 -0.56 17.37 -10.48
C GLU A 114 -0.05 17.65 -9.07
N ASP A 115 1.08 18.34 -8.94
CA ASP A 115 1.67 18.78 -7.66
C ASP A 115 0.86 19.87 -6.95
N ASP A 116 0.00 20.58 -7.68
CA ASP A 116 -0.87 21.62 -7.10
C ASP A 116 -2.08 21.01 -6.39
N ILE A 117 -2.34 19.72 -6.58
CA ILE A 117 -3.49 19.03 -6.06
C ILE A 117 -3.07 18.23 -4.83
N GLU A 118 -3.88 18.29 -3.78
CA GLU A 118 -3.58 17.64 -2.52
C GLU A 118 -3.49 16.12 -2.68
N LEU A 119 -2.50 15.55 -1.98
CA LEU A 119 -2.27 14.12 -1.95
C LEU A 119 -3.37 13.43 -1.15
N GLU A 120 -3.93 12.39 -1.74
CA GLU A 120 -5.05 11.68 -1.14
C GLU A 120 -4.61 10.50 -0.30
N ARG A 121 -5.39 10.26 0.76
CA ARG A 121 -5.28 9.00 1.49
C ARG A 121 -5.77 7.87 0.59
N MET A 122 -4.90 6.90 0.35
CA MET A 122 -5.21 5.70 -0.41
C MET A 122 -5.31 4.49 0.49
N PHE A 123 -6.12 3.53 0.05
CA PHE A 123 -6.30 2.25 0.71
C PHE A 123 -5.60 1.14 -0.07
N VAL A 124 -4.80 0.35 0.63
CA VAL A 124 -4.07 -0.80 0.10
C VAL A 124 -4.64 -2.06 0.72
N LEU A 125 -5.10 -2.98 -0.11
CA LEU A 125 -5.58 -4.30 0.26
C LEU A 125 -4.42 -5.31 0.19
N PRO A 126 -3.94 -5.84 1.34
CA PRO A 126 -2.89 -6.85 1.38
C PRO A 126 -3.40 -8.19 0.85
N THR A 127 -2.65 -8.79 -0.07
CA THR A 127 -2.93 -10.09 -0.68
C THR A 127 -1.66 -10.90 -0.87
N VAL A 128 -1.84 -12.19 -1.11
CA VAL A 128 -0.74 -13.12 -1.41
C VAL A 128 -0.95 -13.71 -2.81
N GLN A 129 0.12 -13.92 -3.55
CA GLN A 129 0.06 -14.58 -4.86
C GLN A 129 -0.59 -15.96 -4.73
N GLY A 130 -1.55 -16.26 -5.60
CA GLY A 130 -2.32 -17.51 -5.57
C GLY A 130 -3.50 -17.52 -4.58
N GLN A 131 -3.71 -16.45 -3.81
CA GLN A 131 -4.91 -16.30 -2.99
C GLN A 131 -6.14 -16.15 -3.89
N SER A 132 -7.16 -16.99 -3.67
CA SER A 132 -8.43 -16.88 -4.39
C SER A 132 -9.27 -15.72 -3.85
N TRP A 133 -9.83 -14.94 -4.77
CA TRP A 133 -10.75 -13.84 -4.48
C TRP A 133 -12.06 -14.07 -5.22
N SER A 134 -13.17 -14.12 -4.47
CA SER A 134 -14.49 -14.08 -5.07
C SER A 134 -14.89 -12.63 -5.36
N LEU A 135 -15.66 -12.42 -6.43
CA LEU A 135 -16.18 -11.10 -6.76
C LEU A 135 -17.00 -10.50 -5.60
N ARG A 136 -17.76 -11.34 -4.88
CA ARG A 136 -18.52 -10.94 -3.68
C ARG A 136 -17.61 -10.40 -2.58
N LYS A 137 -16.50 -11.09 -2.30
CA LYS A 137 -15.54 -10.66 -1.28
C LYS A 137 -14.89 -9.34 -1.66
N MET A 138 -14.52 -9.19 -2.93
CA MET A 138 -13.94 -7.94 -3.46
C MET A 138 -14.95 -6.79 -3.41
N ALA A 139 -16.18 -7.01 -3.88
CA ALA A 139 -17.26 -6.01 -3.81
C ALA A 139 -17.50 -5.57 -2.36
N GLY A 140 -17.55 -6.51 -1.42
CA GLY A 140 -17.69 -6.20 0.00
C GLY A 140 -16.56 -5.35 0.57
N VAL A 141 -15.32 -5.49 0.08
CA VAL A 141 -14.21 -4.59 0.45
C VAL A 141 -14.52 -3.18 -0.06
N PHE A 142 -14.94 -3.01 -1.32
CA PHE A 142 -15.30 -1.69 -1.88
C PHE A 142 -16.50 -1.05 -1.18
N ASP A 143 -17.49 -1.85 -0.78
CA ASP A 143 -18.64 -1.40 0.00
C ASP A 143 -18.21 -0.87 1.37
N SER A 144 -17.20 -1.49 2.00
CA SER A 144 -16.68 -1.06 3.31
C SER A 144 -15.82 0.22 3.27
N LEU A 145 -15.39 0.66 2.09
CA LEU A 145 -14.55 1.86 1.97
C LEU A 145 -15.38 3.14 2.16
N PRO A 146 -14.81 4.16 2.84
CA PRO A 146 -15.48 5.43 3.00
C PRO A 146 -15.76 6.06 1.63
N GLU A 147 -16.98 6.53 1.43
CA GLU A 147 -17.38 7.09 0.13
C GLU A 147 -16.69 8.42 -0.17
N GLY A 148 -16.20 9.14 0.85
CA GLY A 148 -15.76 10.55 0.74
C GLY A 148 -14.41 10.91 1.37
N GLU A 149 -13.56 9.97 1.78
CA GLU A 149 -12.29 10.28 2.47
C GLU A 149 -11.04 9.95 1.65
N GLY A 150 -11.10 10.17 0.33
CA GLY A 150 -9.88 10.39 -0.44
C GLY A 150 -9.28 11.78 -0.14
N GLY A 151 -10.13 12.77 0.15
CA GLY A 151 -9.77 14.19 0.17
C GLY A 151 -9.62 14.85 1.54
N ALA A 152 -9.38 14.10 2.63
CA ALA A 152 -9.19 14.68 3.97
C ALA A 152 -7.85 14.29 4.61
N GLY A 153 -6.79 14.23 3.80
CA GLY A 153 -5.42 13.96 4.26
C GLY A 153 -4.54 15.20 4.19
N GLY A 154 -4.81 16.23 5.00
CA GLY A 154 -3.91 17.41 5.01
C GLY A 154 -4.33 18.66 5.75
N ALA A 155 -5.30 18.64 6.67
CA ALA A 155 -5.45 19.74 7.63
C ALA A 155 -4.41 19.62 8.76
N ASP A 156 -3.13 19.58 8.39
CA ASP A 156 -2.02 20.00 9.24
C ASP A 156 -1.28 21.05 8.41
N GLY A 157 -1.89 22.23 8.35
CA GLY A 157 -1.26 23.42 7.82
C GLY A 157 -0.09 23.75 8.72
N GLY A 158 1.07 23.18 8.40
CA GLY A 158 2.34 23.70 8.85
C GLY A 158 2.50 25.08 8.23
N ASP A 159 2.08 26.11 8.97
CA ASP A 159 2.41 27.50 8.75
C ASP A 159 3.95 27.61 8.66
N THR A 160 4.49 27.47 7.45
CA THR A 160 5.83 27.95 7.16
C THR A 160 5.67 29.39 6.70
N GLU A 161 5.50 30.27 7.68
CA GLU A 161 5.66 31.70 7.53
C GLU A 161 7.02 31.97 6.90
N THR A 162 7.04 32.16 5.57
CA THR A 162 8.18 32.74 4.88
C THR A 162 7.71 34.13 4.46
N GLU A 163 7.88 35.07 5.39
CA GLU A 163 7.67 36.48 5.14
C GLU A 163 8.55 36.95 3.96
N THR A 164 8.05 37.95 3.24
CA THR A 164 8.63 38.66 2.08
C THR A 164 8.35 38.10 0.68
N GLU A 165 7.09 38.15 0.22
CA GLU A 165 6.77 38.05 -1.22
C GLU A 165 6.10 39.32 -1.76
N THR A 166 6.60 39.76 -2.92
CA THR A 166 6.17 40.94 -3.69
C THR A 166 4.79 40.75 -4.33
N ASP A 167 4.05 41.85 -4.51
CA ASP A 167 2.67 41.95 -5.04
C ASP A 167 2.35 41.08 -6.27
N ALA A 168 3.32 40.86 -7.17
CA ALA A 168 3.15 40.04 -8.38
C ALA A 168 3.02 38.54 -8.13
N LEU A 169 3.56 38.01 -7.02
CA LEU A 169 3.39 36.59 -6.63
C LEU A 169 2.01 36.35 -6.00
N ARG A 170 1.47 37.37 -5.32
CA ARG A 170 0.13 37.34 -4.73
C ARG A 170 -0.97 37.20 -5.77
N GLU A 171 -0.91 37.95 -6.88
CA GLU A 171 -1.91 37.83 -7.94
C GLU A 171 -1.89 36.45 -8.63
N VAL A 172 -0.69 35.86 -8.79
CA VAL A 172 -0.54 34.51 -9.36
C VAL A 172 -1.13 33.45 -8.43
N ASP A 173 -0.93 33.60 -7.11
CA ASP A 173 -1.45 32.69 -6.11
C ASP A 173 -2.98 32.81 -5.94
N GLU A 174 -3.54 34.02 -5.96
CA GLU A 174 -4.98 34.25 -5.92
C GLU A 174 -5.70 33.64 -7.14
N GLY A 175 -5.12 33.79 -8.34
CA GLY A 175 -5.64 33.16 -9.56
C GLY A 175 -5.55 31.64 -9.55
N LYS A 176 -4.49 31.08 -8.94
CA LYS A 176 -4.31 29.64 -8.77
C LYS A 176 -5.32 29.07 -7.75
N ALA A 177 -5.48 29.72 -6.60
CA ALA A 177 -6.43 29.31 -5.56
C ALA A 177 -7.89 29.26 -6.06
N ALA A 178 -8.28 30.22 -6.91
CA ALA A 178 -9.60 30.20 -7.55
C ALA A 178 -9.80 28.96 -8.45
N LYS A 179 -8.77 28.59 -9.23
CA LYS A 179 -8.79 27.39 -10.08
C LYS A 179 -8.81 26.10 -9.27
N LEU A 180 -8.07 26.02 -8.15
CA LEU A 180 -8.14 24.87 -7.24
C LEU A 180 -9.55 24.71 -6.66
N ARG A 181 -10.17 25.82 -6.24
CA ARG A 181 -11.54 25.79 -5.71
C ARG A 181 -12.53 25.28 -6.76
N GLU A 182 -12.41 25.73 -8.01
CA GLU A 182 -13.22 25.21 -9.11
C GLU A 182 -12.95 23.72 -9.36
N TYR A 183 -11.68 23.29 -9.31
CA TYR A 183 -11.29 21.89 -9.44
C TYR A 183 -11.93 21.01 -8.36
N TYR A 184 -11.83 21.38 -7.08
CA TYR A 184 -12.41 20.59 -6.00
C TYR A 184 -13.94 20.56 -6.06
N ALA A 185 -14.58 21.67 -6.41
CA ALA A 185 -16.04 21.71 -6.61
C ALA A 185 -16.48 20.79 -7.76
N TYR A 186 -15.76 20.79 -8.89
CA TYR A 186 -16.05 19.89 -10.01
C TYR A 186 -15.77 18.43 -9.64
N ARG A 187 -14.70 18.17 -8.89
CA ARG A 187 -14.30 16.83 -8.44
C ARG A 187 -15.35 16.15 -7.58
N GLU A 188 -15.99 16.88 -6.67
CA GLU A 188 -17.11 16.35 -5.89
C GLU A 188 -18.28 15.91 -6.78
N LYS A 189 -18.65 16.75 -7.75
CA LYS A 189 -19.68 16.41 -8.75
C LYS A 189 -19.27 15.21 -9.61
N ALA A 190 -18.01 15.14 -10.02
CA ALA A 190 -17.47 14.05 -10.81
C ALA A 190 -17.52 12.71 -10.04
N ARG A 191 -17.32 12.74 -8.72
CA ARG A 191 -17.44 11.58 -7.83
C ARG A 191 -18.89 11.11 -7.70
N GLU A 192 -19.84 12.03 -7.58
CA GLU A 192 -21.28 11.70 -7.53
C GLU A 192 -21.78 11.07 -8.83
N THR A 193 -21.38 11.65 -9.96
CA THR A 193 -21.74 11.16 -11.29
C THR A 193 -20.91 9.95 -11.75
N ARG A 194 -19.83 9.63 -11.02
CA ARG A 194 -18.83 8.59 -11.35
C ARG A 194 -18.19 8.77 -12.73
N GLU A 195 -18.14 9.99 -13.25
CA GLU A 195 -17.57 10.27 -14.58
C GLU A 195 -16.04 10.11 -14.59
N TRP A 196 -15.38 10.38 -13.46
CA TRP A 196 -13.95 10.14 -13.27
C TRP A 196 -13.68 8.75 -12.65
N GLY A 197 -14.66 7.85 -12.69
CA GLY A 197 -14.57 6.50 -12.12
C GLY A 197 -15.05 6.40 -10.67
N GLY A 198 -15.15 5.16 -10.18
CA GLY A 198 -15.59 4.85 -8.83
C GLY A 198 -14.47 4.86 -7.80
N LYS A 199 -14.75 4.22 -6.65
CA LYS A 199 -13.78 4.00 -5.58
C LYS A 199 -12.56 3.24 -6.11
N ARG A 200 -11.38 3.50 -5.54
CA ARG A 200 -10.12 2.86 -5.96
C ARG A 200 -9.36 2.34 -4.76
N ILE A 201 -8.70 1.21 -4.94
CA ILE A 201 -7.77 0.64 -3.97
C ILE A 201 -6.49 0.20 -4.68
N LEU A 202 -5.40 0.14 -3.93
CA LEU A 202 -4.19 -0.55 -4.34
C LEU A 202 -4.25 -2.00 -3.86
N LEU A 203 -4.10 -2.96 -4.75
CA LEU A 203 -3.93 -4.36 -4.39
C LEU A 203 -2.43 -4.61 -4.20
N GLY A 204 -1.98 -4.72 -2.95
CA GLY A 204 -0.60 -5.09 -2.64
C GLY A 204 -0.48 -6.61 -2.56
N MET A 205 0.27 -7.22 -3.46
CA MET A 205 0.42 -8.68 -3.55
C MET A 205 1.85 -9.08 -3.21
N VAL A 206 2.00 -9.94 -2.20
CA VAL A 206 3.29 -10.55 -1.85
C VAL A 206 3.48 -11.87 -2.59
N ASP A 207 4.64 -12.07 -3.22
CA ASP A 207 5.07 -13.39 -3.69
C ASP A 207 5.59 -14.22 -2.50
N ARG A 208 4.93 -15.35 -2.23
CA ARG A 208 5.28 -16.30 -1.17
C ARG A 208 5.42 -17.73 -1.70
N GLN A 209 5.66 -17.94 -3.00
CA GLN A 209 5.95 -19.27 -3.53
C GLN A 209 7.30 -19.82 -2.99
N MET A 210 7.76 -20.97 -3.47
CA MET A 210 8.94 -21.73 -2.97
C MET A 210 10.17 -20.85 -2.66
N GLY A 211 10.24 -20.30 -1.45
CA GLY A 211 11.31 -19.40 -1.02
C GLY A 211 11.24 -17.97 -1.58
N GLY A 212 10.03 -17.47 -1.89
CA GLY A 212 9.79 -16.15 -2.51
C GLY A 212 10.71 -15.05 -1.98
N ASP A 213 11.21 -14.23 -2.90
CA ASP A 213 12.24 -13.21 -2.67
C ASP A 213 11.75 -11.98 -1.87
N GLY A 214 10.49 -12.00 -1.44
CA GLY A 214 9.86 -10.91 -0.72
C GLY A 214 9.34 -9.79 -1.62
N THR A 215 9.29 -10.01 -2.94
CA THR A 215 8.71 -9.05 -3.90
C THR A 215 7.26 -8.72 -3.56
N VAL A 216 6.95 -7.42 -3.61
CA VAL A 216 5.61 -6.88 -3.47
C VAL A 216 5.23 -6.18 -4.77
N VAL A 217 4.07 -6.55 -5.33
CA VAL A 217 3.52 -5.94 -6.55
C VAL A 217 2.26 -5.17 -6.20
N TYR A 218 2.12 -3.97 -6.72
CA TYR A 218 0.96 -3.11 -6.50
C TYR A 218 0.13 -2.98 -7.79
N TYR A 219 -1.16 -3.29 -7.72
CA TYR A 219 -2.11 -3.07 -8.81
C TYR A 219 -3.14 -2.02 -8.42
N VAL A 220 -3.43 -1.07 -9.30
CA VAL A 220 -4.57 -0.16 -9.11
C VAL A 220 -5.84 -0.89 -9.51
N VAL A 221 -6.78 -1.04 -8.57
CA VAL A 221 -8.08 -1.66 -8.79
C VAL A 221 -9.16 -0.61 -8.56
N GLN A 222 -10.11 -0.52 -9.47
CA GLN A 222 -11.20 0.45 -9.42
C GLN A 222 -12.55 -0.24 -9.48
N ASP A 223 -13.53 0.35 -8.79
CA ASP A 223 -14.93 -0.03 -8.86
C ASP A 223 -15.59 0.59 -10.11
N GLY A 224 -16.44 -0.20 -10.77
CA GLY A 224 -17.19 0.19 -11.96
C GLY A 224 -16.53 -0.17 -13.29
N ALA A 225 -17.25 0.14 -14.37
CA ALA A 225 -16.80 -0.10 -15.73
C ALA A 225 -15.74 0.94 -16.14
N VAL A 226 -14.62 0.46 -16.68
CA VAL A 226 -13.62 1.34 -17.27
C VAL A 226 -14.11 1.76 -18.65
N LYS A 227 -14.13 3.07 -18.92
CA LYS A 227 -14.48 3.60 -20.24
C LYS A 227 -13.55 2.97 -21.30
N PRO A 228 -14.09 2.31 -22.35
CA PRO A 228 -13.27 1.65 -23.34
C PRO A 228 -12.37 2.68 -24.02
N ARG A 229 -11.06 2.41 -24.03
CA ARG A 229 -10.10 3.27 -24.73
C ARG A 229 -10.15 2.90 -26.21
N GLN A 230 -10.55 3.84 -27.06
CA GLN A 230 -10.29 3.75 -28.48
C GLN A 230 -8.85 4.27 -28.66
N ASN A 231 -7.93 3.36 -28.96
CA ASN A 231 -6.55 3.70 -29.34
C ASN A 231 -6.53 4.20 -30.78
#